data_AF-A0A183TA61-F1
#
_entry.id   AF-A0A183TA61-F1
#
_cell.length_a   1.000
_cell.length_b   1.000
_cell.length_c   1.000
_cell.angle_alpha   90.00
_cell.angle_beta   90.00
_cell.angle_gamma   90.00
#
_symmetry.space_group_name_H-M   'P 1'
#
loop_
_entity.id
_entity.type
_entity.pdbx_description
1 polymer ?
#
loop_
_entity_poly.entity_id
_entity_poly.type
_entity_poly.pdbx_seq_one_letter_code
_entity_poly.pdbx_strand_id
1 'polypeptide(L)'
;MGKSGSGKTSMRSIIFANFIARDTRRLGPTMDVEHTHLRLLGGLVLNLWDCGGQEGFMESYFVNQRENIFRNVEVLIYVFDVESQEVNKDLAYYRSCLEAISQHSPDAKIFCLIHKMDLISEERRKSVRFYCEFRMKNLESITKPAECTCFATSIWDETLYKAWSKIVYHLIPNVQLLERSLKQLCEVLEADEIILFERATFLEIACHTAKEHPDVHRFDKISNIIKQFKLSCSKVGANFSAIELKNQHFSAFIDVFTSNTYVMVIMSDPSIGMSRFNACLLQQ
;
A
#
# COMPACT_ATOMS: atom_id res chain seq x y z
N MET A 1 0.24 -10.00 -10.20
CA MET A 1 0.84 -11.18 -10.85
C MET A 1 2.27 -11.44 -10.35
N GLY A 2 2.86 -12.59 -10.67
CA GLY A 2 4.21 -12.99 -10.26
C GLY A 2 4.30 -14.49 -9.94
N LYS A 3 5.51 -15.06 -9.91
CA LYS A 3 5.74 -16.51 -9.70
C LYS A 3 5.09 -17.04 -8.42
N SER A 4 4.75 -18.33 -8.40
CA SER A 4 4.25 -19.02 -7.21
C SER A 4 5.21 -18.82 -6.03
N GLY A 5 4.67 -18.65 -4.83
CA GLY A 5 5.47 -18.42 -3.62
C GLY A 5 5.99 -17.00 -3.43
N SER A 6 5.83 -16.07 -4.39
CA SER A 6 6.35 -14.70 -4.28
C SER A 6 5.66 -13.81 -3.24
N GLY A 7 4.56 -14.26 -2.60
CA GLY A 7 3.89 -13.55 -1.51
C GLY A 7 2.68 -12.68 -1.90
N LYS A 8 2.17 -12.79 -3.14
CA LYS A 8 1.00 -12.04 -3.65
C LYS A 8 -0.22 -12.11 -2.70
N THR A 9 -0.67 -13.31 -2.41
CA THR A 9 -1.85 -13.56 -1.55
C THR A 9 -1.59 -13.11 -0.12
N SER A 10 -0.37 -13.28 0.41
CA SER A 10 0.02 -12.78 1.72
C SER A 10 -0.14 -11.27 1.82
N MET A 11 0.31 -10.52 0.81
CA MET A 11 0.16 -9.06 0.77
C MET A 11 -1.31 -8.63 0.73
N ARG A 12 -2.11 -9.24 -0.15
CA ARG A 12 -3.55 -8.98 -0.23
C ARG A 12 -4.21 -9.20 1.14
N SER A 13 -3.94 -10.34 1.78
CA SER A 13 -4.58 -10.71 3.03
C SER A 13 -4.21 -9.80 4.20
N ILE A 14 -2.97 -9.29 4.24
CA ILE A 14 -2.54 -8.37 5.30
C ILE A 14 -3.25 -7.01 5.17
N ILE A 15 -3.23 -6.43 3.97
CA ILE A 15 -3.79 -5.09 3.75
C ILE A 15 -5.32 -5.10 3.82
N PHE A 16 -5.95 -6.06 3.14
CA PHE A 16 -7.40 -6.04 2.89
C PHE A 16 -8.21 -7.06 3.69
N ALA A 17 -7.58 -8.10 4.24
CA ALA A 17 -8.28 -9.15 5.00
C ALA A 17 -7.89 -9.20 6.49
N ASN A 18 -7.15 -8.21 6.99
CA ASN A 18 -6.77 -8.10 8.41
C ASN A 18 -5.91 -9.27 8.93
N PHE A 19 -5.18 -9.96 8.05
CA PHE A 19 -4.24 -11.00 8.47
C PHE A 19 -3.01 -10.38 9.13
N ILE A 20 -2.49 -11.04 10.17
CA ILE A 20 -1.13 -10.78 10.64
C ILE A 20 -0.13 -11.56 9.80
N ALA A 21 1.10 -11.04 9.66
CA ALA A 21 2.15 -11.65 8.84
C ALA A 21 2.35 -13.16 9.14
N ARG A 22 2.31 -13.54 10.43
CA ARG A 22 2.46 -14.94 10.86
C ARG A 22 1.37 -15.87 10.31
N ASP A 23 0.14 -15.39 10.18
CA ASP A 23 -0.99 -16.20 9.75
C ASP A 23 -0.95 -16.50 8.25
N THR A 24 -0.21 -15.71 7.48
CA THR A 24 -0.03 -15.93 6.04
C THR A 24 0.67 -17.25 5.70
N ARG A 25 1.39 -17.86 6.65
CA ARG A 25 2.01 -19.19 6.49
C ARG A 25 0.99 -20.31 6.28
N ARG A 26 -0.27 -20.08 6.64
CA ARG A 26 -1.37 -21.04 6.49
C ARG A 26 -2.06 -20.93 5.12
N LEU A 27 -1.72 -19.90 4.33
CA LEU A 27 -2.30 -19.71 3.01
C LEU A 27 -1.79 -20.80 2.08
N GLY A 28 -2.73 -21.51 1.45
CA GLY A 28 -2.42 -22.45 0.38
C GLY A 28 -2.05 -21.73 -0.91
N PRO A 29 -1.59 -22.47 -1.93
CA PRO A 29 -1.36 -21.90 -3.25
C PRO A 29 -2.69 -21.47 -3.88
N THR A 30 -2.71 -20.27 -4.47
CA THR A 30 -3.85 -19.78 -5.24
C THR A 30 -4.08 -20.67 -6.47
N MET A 31 -5.32 -21.09 -6.65
CA MET A 31 -5.75 -21.86 -7.81
C MET A 31 -6.36 -20.89 -8.81
N ASP A 32 -5.79 -20.83 -10.02
CA ASP A 32 -6.22 -19.90 -11.07
C ASP A 32 -6.27 -18.43 -10.57
N VAL A 33 -7.33 -17.68 -10.86
CA VAL A 33 -7.48 -16.28 -10.43
C VAL A 33 -8.47 -16.15 -9.28
N GLU A 34 -8.02 -15.58 -8.16
CA GLU A 34 -8.91 -15.16 -7.07
C GLU A 34 -9.31 -13.68 -7.23
N HIS A 35 -10.61 -13.45 -7.41
CA HIS A 35 -11.16 -12.10 -7.48
C HIS A 35 -11.55 -11.58 -6.10
N THR A 36 -11.22 -10.33 -5.81
CA THR A 36 -11.64 -9.65 -4.58
C THR A 36 -12.15 -8.25 -4.91
N HIS A 37 -13.39 -7.97 -4.51
CA HIS A 37 -14.01 -6.67 -4.69
C HIS A 37 -13.92 -5.88 -3.38
N LEU A 38 -13.17 -4.79 -3.40
CA LEU A 38 -12.90 -3.97 -2.22
C LEU A 38 -13.47 -2.58 -2.45
N ARG A 39 -14.26 -2.09 -1.49
CA ARG A 39 -14.74 -0.71 -1.51
C ARG A 39 -13.78 0.15 -0.70
N LEU A 40 -13.17 1.14 -1.34
CA LEU A 40 -12.39 2.19 -0.70
C LEU A 40 -13.11 3.52 -0.82
N LEU A 41 -12.96 4.38 0.18
CA LEU A 41 -13.48 5.77 0.14
C LEU A 41 -14.98 5.88 -0.17
N GLY A 42 -15.77 4.84 0.12
CA GLY A 42 -17.22 4.80 -0.09
C GLY A 42 -17.69 4.63 -1.54
N GLY A 43 -16.91 5.06 -2.53
CA GLY A 43 -17.28 5.01 -3.95
C GLY A 43 -16.29 4.34 -4.90
N LEU A 44 -15.01 4.20 -4.51
CA LEU A 44 -14.00 3.54 -5.34
C LEU A 44 -14.08 2.04 -5.13
N VAL A 45 -14.34 1.27 -6.20
CA VAL A 45 -14.32 -0.19 -6.17
C VAL A 45 -13.03 -0.68 -6.78
N LEU A 46 -12.16 -1.25 -5.96
CA LEU A 46 -10.97 -1.96 -6.41
C LEU A 46 -11.31 -3.42 -6.70
N ASN A 47 -11.14 -3.81 -7.95
CA ASN A 47 -11.24 -5.20 -8.38
C ASN A 47 -9.82 -5.79 -8.38
N LEU A 48 -9.45 -6.47 -7.30
CA LEU A 48 -8.13 -7.08 -7.16
C LEU A 48 -8.16 -8.50 -7.71
N TRP A 49 -7.29 -8.77 -8.67
CA TRP A 49 -7.14 -10.08 -9.31
C TRP A 49 -5.82 -10.71 -8.83
N ASP A 50 -5.93 -11.67 -7.91
CA ASP A 50 -4.78 -12.42 -7.42
C ASP A 50 -4.58 -13.67 -8.28
N CYS A 51 -3.75 -13.53 -9.31
CA CYS A 51 -3.47 -14.63 -10.24
C CYS A 51 -2.45 -15.61 -9.64
N GLY A 52 -2.81 -16.89 -9.55
CA GLY A 52 -1.94 -17.97 -9.13
C GLY A 52 -0.71 -18.09 -10.04
N GLY A 53 0.48 -18.07 -9.45
CA GLY A 53 1.75 -17.99 -10.19
C GLY A 53 2.38 -19.32 -10.57
N GLN A 54 1.60 -20.41 -10.58
CA GLN A 54 2.08 -21.74 -10.94
C GLN A 54 2.27 -21.80 -12.47
N GLU A 55 3.25 -22.55 -12.96
CA GLU A 55 3.66 -22.51 -14.38
C GLU A 55 2.51 -22.81 -15.34
N GLY A 56 1.74 -23.88 -15.09
CA GLY A 56 0.60 -24.22 -15.92
C GLY A 56 -0.50 -23.15 -15.96
N PHE A 57 -0.71 -22.43 -14.86
CA PHE A 57 -1.65 -21.30 -14.84
C PHE A 57 -1.09 -20.09 -15.58
N MET A 58 0.18 -19.76 -15.38
CA MET A 58 0.84 -18.66 -16.08
C MET A 58 0.78 -18.83 -17.61
N GLU A 59 1.07 -20.04 -18.11
CA GLU A 59 0.93 -20.36 -19.53
C GLU A 59 -0.51 -20.21 -20.02
N SER A 60 -1.49 -20.69 -19.24
CA SER A 60 -2.91 -20.53 -19.57
C SER A 60 -3.33 -19.06 -19.65
N TYR A 61 -2.82 -18.19 -18.77
CA TYR A 61 -3.10 -16.75 -18.82
C TYR A 61 -2.61 -16.09 -20.11
N PHE A 62 -1.46 -16.53 -20.64
CA PHE A 62 -0.89 -15.94 -21.85
C PHE A 62 -1.46 -16.52 -23.15
N VAL A 63 -1.92 -17.78 -23.12
CA VAL A 63 -2.42 -18.49 -24.31
C VAL A 63 -3.95 -18.47 -24.39
N ASN A 64 -4.63 -18.93 -23.33
CA ASN A 64 -6.07 -19.19 -23.37
C ASN A 64 -6.90 -18.02 -22.84
N GLN A 65 -6.42 -17.31 -21.80
CA GLN A 65 -7.18 -16.28 -21.09
C GLN A 65 -6.60 -14.87 -21.28
N ARG A 66 -5.73 -14.67 -22.27
CA ARG A 66 -4.97 -13.42 -22.45
C ARG A 66 -5.87 -12.19 -22.53
N GLU A 67 -6.90 -12.24 -23.37
CA GLU A 67 -7.82 -11.11 -23.50
C GLU A 67 -8.60 -10.86 -22.20
N ASN A 68 -9.04 -11.91 -21.50
CA ASN A 68 -9.81 -11.78 -20.27
C ASN A 68 -9.00 -11.17 -19.12
N ILE A 69 -7.72 -11.53 -19.00
CA ILE A 69 -6.85 -11.07 -17.90
C ILE A 69 -6.29 -9.67 -18.16
N PHE A 70 -5.90 -9.37 -19.40
CA PHE A 70 -5.13 -8.16 -19.71
C PHE A 70 -5.96 -7.01 -20.29
N ARG A 71 -7.28 -7.17 -20.43
CA ARG A 71 -8.20 -6.12 -20.88
C ARG A 71 -8.71 -5.27 -19.71
N ASN A 72 -8.83 -3.96 -19.94
CA ASN A 72 -9.31 -2.98 -18.96
C ASN A 72 -8.50 -3.01 -17.63
N VAL A 73 -7.19 -3.21 -17.74
CA VAL A 73 -6.29 -3.17 -16.59
C VAL A 73 -5.86 -1.74 -16.33
N GLU A 74 -6.24 -1.19 -15.18
CA GLU A 74 -5.78 0.14 -14.74
C GLU A 74 -4.36 0.08 -14.15
N VAL A 75 -4.06 -0.99 -13.42
CA VAL A 75 -2.80 -1.16 -12.70
C VAL A 75 -2.34 -2.61 -12.77
N LEU A 76 -1.10 -2.82 -13.21
CA LEU A 76 -0.39 -4.09 -13.06
C LEU A 76 0.56 -4.02 -11.86
N ILE A 77 0.34 -4.87 -10.87
CA ILE A 77 1.30 -5.10 -9.78
C ILE A 77 2.01 -6.44 -10.03
N TYR A 78 3.31 -6.40 -10.34
CA TYR A 78 4.12 -7.58 -10.53
C TYR A 78 5.07 -7.80 -9.34
N VAL A 79 5.08 -9.01 -8.79
CA VAL A 79 5.78 -9.34 -7.55
C VAL A 79 6.93 -10.30 -7.84
N PHE A 80 8.14 -9.85 -7.55
CA PHE A 80 9.36 -10.64 -7.62
C PHE A 80 9.75 -11.14 -6.23
N ASP A 81 10.10 -12.42 -6.12
CA ASP A 81 10.70 -12.96 -4.91
C ASP A 81 12.21 -12.69 -4.92
N VAL A 82 12.75 -12.08 -3.86
CA VAL A 82 14.18 -11.77 -3.79
C VAL A 82 15.06 -13.00 -3.66
N GLU A 83 14.54 -14.11 -3.15
CA GLU A 83 15.27 -15.39 -3.05
C GLU A 83 15.11 -16.26 -4.30
N SER A 84 14.41 -15.78 -5.34
CA SER A 84 14.23 -16.56 -6.57
C SER A 84 15.57 -16.87 -7.21
N GLN A 85 15.84 -18.17 -7.37
CA GLN A 85 17.03 -18.68 -8.07
C GLN A 85 16.87 -18.61 -9.59
N GLU A 86 15.63 -18.51 -10.09
CA GLU A 86 15.29 -18.54 -11.52
C GLU A 86 14.96 -17.14 -12.06
N VAL A 87 15.83 -16.16 -11.78
CA VAL A 87 15.60 -14.74 -12.13
C VAL A 87 15.30 -14.55 -13.62
N ASN A 88 15.96 -15.29 -14.51
CA ASN A 88 15.74 -15.17 -15.95
C ASN A 88 14.34 -15.62 -16.37
N LYS A 89 13.80 -16.66 -15.72
CA LYS A 89 12.44 -17.15 -15.98
C LYS A 89 11.40 -16.17 -15.46
N ASP A 90 11.63 -15.60 -14.28
CA ASP A 90 10.77 -14.56 -13.72
C ASP A 90 10.71 -13.32 -14.62
N LEU A 91 11.85 -12.91 -15.18
CA LEU A 91 11.93 -11.80 -16.13
C LEU A 91 11.26 -12.12 -17.47
N ALA A 92 11.34 -13.37 -17.94
CA ALA A 92 10.63 -13.79 -19.15
C ALA A 92 9.10 -13.74 -18.97
N TYR A 93 8.59 -14.21 -17.83
CA TYR A 93 7.17 -14.06 -17.49
C TYR A 93 6.76 -12.60 -17.35
N TYR A 94 7.60 -11.78 -16.71
CA TYR A 94 7.35 -10.35 -16.59
C TYR A 94 7.24 -9.67 -17.96
N ARG A 95 8.19 -9.92 -18.87
CA ARG A 95 8.13 -9.40 -20.26
C ARG A 95 6.87 -9.85 -20.99
N SER A 96 6.47 -11.10 -20.83
CA SER A 96 5.24 -11.63 -21.42
C SER A 96 4.00 -10.89 -20.91
N CYS A 97 3.94 -10.56 -19.61
CA CYS A 97 2.89 -9.71 -19.04
C CYS A 97 2.92 -8.29 -19.63
N LEU A 98 4.10 -7.68 -19.77
CA LEU A 98 4.25 -6.34 -20.32
C LEU A 98 3.78 -6.27 -21.78
N GLU A 99 4.12 -7.28 -22.59
CA GLU A 99 3.66 -7.38 -23.97
C GLU A 99 2.14 -7.51 -24.05
N ALA A 100 1.53 -8.31 -23.17
CA ALA A 100 0.09 -8.46 -23.12
C ALA A 100 -0.63 -7.17 -22.67
N ILE A 101 -0.09 -6.49 -21.65
CA ILE A 101 -0.61 -5.19 -21.20
C ILE A 101 -0.47 -4.13 -22.29
N SER A 102 0.68 -4.03 -22.94
CA SER A 102 0.91 -3.05 -24.01
C SER A 102 -0.08 -3.22 -25.17
N GLN A 103 -0.50 -4.46 -25.45
CA GLN A 103 -1.48 -4.76 -26.51
C GLN A 103 -2.93 -4.49 -26.10
N HIS A 104 -3.32 -4.77 -24.85
CA HIS A 104 -4.72 -4.77 -24.43
C HIS A 104 -5.12 -3.61 -23.51
N SER A 105 -4.16 -3.03 -22.77
CA SER A 105 -4.35 -1.94 -21.81
C SER A 105 -3.10 -1.03 -21.75
N PRO A 106 -2.81 -0.25 -22.82
CA PRO A 106 -1.58 0.53 -22.91
C PRO A 106 -1.44 1.63 -21.85
N ASP A 107 -2.56 2.12 -21.30
CA ASP A 107 -2.60 3.16 -20.28
C ASP A 107 -2.39 2.61 -18.85
N ALA A 108 -2.23 1.29 -18.70
CA ALA A 108 -2.07 0.65 -17.40
C ALA A 108 -0.78 1.12 -16.70
N LYS A 109 -0.89 1.49 -15.42
CA LYS A 109 0.27 1.82 -14.60
C LYS A 109 0.96 0.55 -14.11
N ILE A 110 2.29 0.49 -14.22
CA ILE A 110 3.06 -0.69 -13.86
C ILE A 110 3.79 -0.45 -12.54
N PHE A 111 3.59 -1.37 -11.59
CA PHE A 111 4.29 -1.40 -10.31
C PHE A 111 5.03 -2.73 -10.14
N CYS A 112 6.30 -2.65 -9.80
CA CYS A 112 7.12 -3.81 -9.49
C CYS A 112 7.46 -3.87 -7.99
N LEU A 113 7.08 -4.95 -7.32
CA LEU A 113 7.41 -5.18 -5.93
C LEU A 113 8.51 -6.24 -5.84
N ILE A 114 9.69 -5.84 -5.35
CA ILE A 114 10.74 -6.78 -4.94
C ILE A 114 10.40 -7.16 -3.50
N HIS A 115 9.91 -8.39 -3.31
CA HIS A 115 9.29 -8.84 -2.07
C HIS A 115 10.20 -9.77 -1.25
N LYS A 116 9.85 -9.97 0.02
CA LYS A 116 10.60 -10.74 1.02
C LYS A 116 11.98 -10.18 1.35
N MET A 117 12.09 -8.85 1.33
CA MET A 117 13.34 -8.14 1.60
C MET A 117 13.89 -8.36 3.01
N ASP A 118 13.06 -8.85 3.93
CA ASP A 118 13.44 -9.27 5.27
C ASP A 118 14.46 -10.42 5.29
N LEU A 119 14.46 -11.28 4.26
CA LEU A 119 15.33 -12.45 4.17
C LEU A 119 16.79 -12.08 3.85
N ILE A 120 17.05 -10.85 3.42
CA ILE A 120 18.42 -10.39 3.20
C ILE A 120 19.04 -9.91 4.52
N SER A 121 20.19 -10.48 4.87
CA SER A 121 20.90 -10.20 6.14
C SER A 121 21.36 -8.74 6.29
N GLU A 122 21.44 -8.27 7.54
CA GLU A 122 21.93 -6.92 7.94
C GLU A 122 23.28 -6.54 7.32
N GLU A 123 24.27 -7.44 7.31
CA GLU A 123 25.60 -7.15 6.70
C GLU A 123 25.50 -6.92 5.20
N ARG A 124 24.59 -7.62 4.54
CA ARG A 124 24.27 -7.37 3.13
C ARG A 124 23.40 -6.13 2.98
N ARG A 125 22.76 -5.56 4.02
CA ARG A 125 21.80 -4.44 3.90
C ARG A 125 22.40 -3.14 3.32
N LYS A 126 23.68 -2.85 3.57
CA LYS A 126 24.38 -1.76 2.86
C LYS A 126 24.48 -2.05 1.36
N SER A 127 24.76 -3.30 1.00
CA SER A 127 24.67 -3.80 -0.38
C SER A 127 23.23 -4.02 -0.86
N VAL A 128 22.23 -4.09 0.03
CA VAL A 128 20.80 -4.24 -0.33
C VAL A 128 20.28 -2.99 -0.97
N ARG A 129 20.64 -1.80 -0.45
CA ARG A 129 20.23 -0.56 -1.11
C ARG A 129 20.78 -0.52 -2.53
N PHE A 130 22.05 -0.85 -2.70
CA PHE A 130 22.67 -0.99 -4.03
C PHE A 130 22.01 -2.09 -4.87
N TYR A 131 21.72 -3.26 -4.29
CA TYR A 131 21.06 -4.37 -4.97
C TYR A 131 19.64 -4.01 -5.40
N CYS A 132 18.87 -3.35 -4.53
CA CYS A 132 17.53 -2.86 -4.83
C CYS A 132 17.59 -1.82 -5.93
N GLU A 133 18.41 -0.78 -5.78
CA GLU A 133 18.57 0.26 -6.79
C GLU A 133 19.02 -0.33 -8.14
N PHE A 134 19.94 -1.28 -8.13
CA PHE A 134 20.39 -1.97 -9.33
C PHE A 134 19.26 -2.79 -9.97
N ARG A 135 18.53 -3.57 -9.17
CA ARG A 135 17.40 -4.39 -9.65
C ARG A 135 16.25 -3.52 -10.14
N MET A 136 15.95 -2.42 -9.45
CA MET A 136 14.94 -1.45 -9.84
C MET A 136 15.31 -0.78 -11.17
N LYS A 137 16.55 -0.29 -11.32
CA LYS A 137 17.05 0.27 -12.60
C LYS A 137 17.02 -0.75 -13.73
N ASN A 138 17.34 -2.01 -13.42
CA ASN A 138 17.28 -3.09 -14.42
C ASN A 138 15.83 -3.39 -14.83
N LEU A 139 14.89 -3.40 -13.89
CA LEU A 139 13.47 -3.56 -14.19
C LEU A 139 12.93 -2.37 -14.98
N GLU A 140 13.27 -1.15 -14.60
CA GLU A 140 12.91 0.07 -15.32
C GLU A 140 13.44 0.04 -16.75
N SER A 141 14.68 -0.40 -16.98
CA SER A 141 15.24 -0.51 -18.33
C SER A 141 14.55 -1.58 -19.16
N ILE A 142 14.15 -2.71 -18.56
CA ILE A 142 13.39 -3.78 -19.22
C ILE A 142 11.95 -3.35 -19.53
N THR A 143 11.37 -2.47 -18.71
CA THR A 143 9.97 -2.07 -18.85
C THR A 143 9.75 -1.01 -19.94
N LYS A 144 10.83 -0.37 -20.42
CA LYS A 144 10.74 0.61 -21.50
C LYS A 144 10.11 -0.02 -22.76
N PRO A 145 9.17 0.71 -23.42
CA PRO A 145 8.90 2.14 -23.28
C PRO A 145 7.95 2.54 -22.14
N ALA A 146 7.32 1.61 -21.43
CA ALA A 146 6.38 1.94 -20.36
C ALA A 146 7.10 2.41 -19.08
N GLU A 147 6.44 3.26 -18.32
CA GLU A 147 6.92 3.70 -17.01
C GLU A 147 6.60 2.66 -15.93
N CYS A 148 7.57 2.42 -15.03
CA CYS A 148 7.41 1.48 -13.94
C CYS A 148 7.88 2.11 -12.63
N THR A 149 7.08 1.96 -11.57
CA THR A 149 7.49 2.33 -10.22
C THR A 149 7.83 1.07 -9.42
N CYS A 150 9.04 1.03 -8.85
CA CYS A 150 9.49 -0.13 -8.09
C CYS A 150 9.50 0.11 -6.58
N PHE A 151 9.16 -0.91 -5.79
CA PHE A 151 9.23 -0.89 -4.33
C PHE A 151 9.93 -2.14 -3.80
N ALA A 152 10.77 -1.94 -2.79
CA ALA A 152 11.30 -3.02 -1.94
C ALA A 152 10.30 -3.22 -0.80
N THR A 153 9.78 -4.45 -0.64
CA THR A 153 8.66 -4.73 0.27
C THR A 153 8.90 -5.96 1.14
N SER A 154 8.35 -5.93 2.35
CA SER A 154 8.28 -7.05 3.28
C SER A 154 6.95 -7.04 4.02
N ILE A 155 6.42 -8.22 4.34
CA ILE A 155 5.23 -8.36 5.20
C ILE A 155 5.51 -8.08 6.68
N TRP A 156 6.78 -7.96 7.05
CA TRP A 156 7.22 -7.83 8.45
C TRP A 156 7.48 -6.38 8.87
N ASP A 157 7.42 -5.44 7.93
CA ASP A 157 7.70 -4.02 8.18
C ASP A 157 6.70 -3.10 7.45
N GLU A 158 6.88 -1.78 7.60
CA GLU A 158 6.01 -0.76 7.03
C GLU A 158 6.10 -0.62 5.51
N THR A 159 7.12 -1.21 4.86
CA THR A 159 7.36 -0.99 3.42
C THR A 159 6.23 -1.50 2.54
N LEU A 160 5.49 -2.49 3.00
CA LEU A 160 4.28 -2.96 2.33
C LEU A 160 3.19 -1.88 2.29
N TYR A 161 2.96 -1.18 3.41
CA TYR A 161 1.98 -0.09 3.46
C TYR A 161 2.41 1.04 2.54
N LYS A 162 3.70 1.38 2.51
CA LYS A 162 4.24 2.38 1.58
C LYS A 162 3.91 2.09 0.12
N ALA A 163 4.17 0.85 -0.31
CA ALA A 163 3.90 0.44 -1.68
C ALA A 163 2.40 0.52 -2.00
N TRP A 164 1.55 -0.04 -1.14
CA TRP A 164 0.09 -0.04 -1.36
C TRP A 164 -0.54 1.34 -1.26
N SER A 165 -0.11 2.20 -0.33
CA SER A 165 -0.57 3.60 -0.23
C SER A 165 -0.27 4.33 -1.54
N LYS A 166 0.94 4.18 -2.09
CA LYS A 166 1.28 4.79 -3.39
C LYS A 166 0.51 4.19 -4.56
N ILE A 167 0.29 2.88 -4.59
CA ILE A 167 -0.52 2.25 -5.66
C ILE A 167 -1.96 2.77 -5.61
N VAL A 168 -2.57 2.77 -4.42
CA VAL A 168 -3.95 3.23 -4.23
C VAL A 168 -4.07 4.72 -4.52
N TYR A 169 -3.11 5.55 -4.11
CA TYR A 169 -3.07 6.99 -4.41
C TYR A 169 -3.24 7.27 -5.92
N HIS A 170 -2.62 6.47 -6.78
CA HIS A 170 -2.72 6.63 -8.25
C HIS A 170 -4.10 6.27 -8.83
N LEU A 171 -4.95 5.59 -8.06
CA LEU A 171 -6.30 5.17 -8.42
C LEU A 171 -7.38 6.10 -7.84
N ILE A 172 -7.03 6.97 -6.90
CA ILE A 172 -7.99 7.88 -6.26
C ILE A 172 -8.27 9.05 -7.20
N PRO A 173 -9.53 9.26 -7.62
CA PRO A 173 -9.89 10.43 -8.42
C PRO A 173 -9.84 11.71 -7.57
N ASN A 174 -9.53 12.84 -8.21
CA ASN A 174 -9.58 14.18 -7.59
C ASN A 174 -8.70 14.36 -6.34
N VAL A 175 -7.58 13.65 -6.23
CA VAL A 175 -6.68 13.74 -5.07
C VAL A 175 -6.19 15.17 -4.80
N GLN A 176 -6.04 16.00 -5.85
CA GLN A 176 -5.62 17.39 -5.71
C GLN A 176 -6.66 18.26 -4.99
N LEU A 177 -7.95 17.97 -5.16
CA LEU A 177 -9.01 18.68 -4.43
C LEU A 177 -8.94 18.32 -2.94
N LEU A 178 -8.74 17.03 -2.64
CA LEU A 178 -8.61 16.54 -1.28
C LEU A 178 -7.40 17.17 -0.56
N GLU A 179 -6.25 17.24 -1.23
CA GLU A 179 -5.04 17.89 -0.70
C GLU A 179 -5.27 19.39 -0.41
N ARG A 180 -6.00 20.10 -1.28
CA ARG A 180 -6.35 21.51 -1.04
C ARG A 180 -7.27 21.68 0.16
N SER A 181 -8.29 20.82 0.29
CA SER A 181 -9.18 20.84 1.45
C SER A 181 -8.46 20.51 2.76
N LEU A 182 -7.54 19.53 2.73
CA LEU A 182 -6.69 19.21 3.88
C LEU A 182 -5.75 20.36 4.25
N LYS A 183 -5.20 21.06 3.26
CA LYS A 183 -4.39 22.26 3.49
C LYS A 183 -5.22 23.35 4.20
N GLN A 184 -6.41 23.66 3.70
CA GLN A 184 -7.31 24.64 4.34
C GLN A 184 -7.67 24.23 5.78
N LEU A 185 -7.94 22.94 6.00
CA LEU A 185 -8.21 22.41 7.33
C LEU A 185 -7.00 22.57 8.26
N CYS A 186 -5.79 22.31 7.75
CA CYS A 186 -4.54 22.46 8.50
C CYS A 186 -4.30 23.91 8.92
N GLU A 187 -4.57 24.87 8.02
CA GLU A 187 -4.47 26.31 8.30
C GLU A 187 -5.49 26.76 9.35
N VAL A 188 -6.75 26.29 9.27
CA VAL A 188 -7.81 26.64 10.23
C VAL A 188 -7.54 26.04 11.62
N LEU A 189 -7.00 24.83 11.68
CA LEU A 189 -6.65 24.17 12.94
C LEU A 189 -5.33 24.64 13.54
N GLU A 190 -4.55 25.46 12.80
CA GLU A 190 -3.17 25.82 13.15
C GLU A 190 -2.32 24.56 13.46
N ALA A 191 -2.57 23.49 12.71
CA ALA A 191 -1.90 22.21 12.91
C ALA A 191 -0.55 22.16 12.20
N ASP A 192 0.39 21.38 12.75
CA ASP A 192 1.69 21.13 12.12
C ASP A 192 1.56 20.15 10.95
N GLU A 193 0.68 19.16 11.10
CA GLU A 193 0.47 18.11 10.12
C GLU A 193 -0.93 17.50 10.25
N ILE A 194 -1.57 17.26 9.12
CA ILE A 194 -2.81 16.51 9.01
C ILE A 194 -2.62 15.38 8.01
N ILE A 195 -3.02 14.17 8.39
CA ILE A 195 -2.95 12.97 7.57
C ILE A 195 -4.33 12.33 7.50
N LEU A 196 -4.74 11.93 6.30
CA LEU A 196 -5.99 11.23 6.07
C LEU A 196 -5.72 9.77 5.73
N PHE A 197 -6.38 8.86 6.44
CA PHE A 197 -6.26 7.42 6.27
C PHE A 197 -7.59 6.80 5.86
N GLU A 198 -7.54 5.77 5.01
CA GLU A 198 -8.73 4.99 4.67
C GLU A 198 -9.13 4.10 5.86
N ARG A 199 -10.43 4.02 6.16
CA ARG A 199 -10.92 3.45 7.42
C ARG A 199 -10.56 1.97 7.63
N ALA A 200 -10.73 1.15 6.60
CA ALA A 200 -10.58 -0.31 6.71
C ALA A 200 -9.12 -0.75 6.66
N THR A 201 -8.37 -0.24 5.68
CA THR A 201 -6.98 -0.60 5.38
C THR A 201 -5.98 0.22 6.19
N PHE A 202 -6.37 1.43 6.60
CA PHE A 202 -5.49 2.42 7.21
C PHE A 202 -4.33 2.85 6.30
N LEU A 203 -4.49 2.74 4.98
CA LEU A 203 -3.56 3.31 4.01
C LEU A 203 -3.67 4.83 4.01
N GLU A 204 -2.54 5.50 3.85
CA GLU A 204 -2.48 6.95 3.66
C GLU A 204 -3.13 7.31 2.32
N ILE A 205 -4.07 8.24 2.36
CA ILE A 205 -4.74 8.78 1.17
C ILE A 205 -4.11 10.11 0.75
N ALA A 206 -3.97 11.02 1.70
CA ALA A 206 -3.45 12.37 1.48
C ALA A 206 -2.95 12.95 2.80
N CYS A 207 -2.01 13.87 2.72
CA CYS A 207 -1.47 14.58 3.87
C CYS A 207 -1.17 16.04 3.53
N HIS A 208 -1.14 16.87 4.56
CA HIS A 208 -0.57 18.20 4.50
C HIS A 208 0.35 18.39 5.70
N THR A 209 1.58 18.83 5.42
CA THR A 209 2.62 19.06 6.43
C THR A 209 3.02 20.52 6.38
N ALA A 210 2.68 21.30 7.40
CA ALA A 210 3.10 22.69 7.55
C ALA A 210 4.52 22.77 8.13
N LYS A 211 4.90 21.82 8.98
CA LYS A 211 6.22 21.74 9.62
C LYS A 211 6.92 20.43 9.27
N GLU A 212 8.07 20.52 8.61
CA GLU A 212 8.79 19.31 8.16
C GLU A 212 9.18 18.40 9.33
N HIS A 213 8.97 17.10 9.12
CA HIS A 213 9.36 16.06 10.05
C HIS A 213 10.56 15.27 9.51
N PRO A 214 11.52 14.86 10.37
CA PRO A 214 12.72 14.15 9.93
C PRO A 214 12.44 12.78 9.29
N ASP A 215 11.41 12.08 9.76
CA ASP A 215 11.08 10.73 9.30
C ASP A 215 10.07 10.78 8.14
N VAL A 216 10.56 10.55 6.93
CA VAL A 216 9.77 10.50 5.69
C VAL A 216 8.90 9.24 5.58
N HIS A 217 9.11 8.21 6.41
CA HIS A 217 8.35 6.95 6.41
C HIS A 217 7.34 6.88 7.56
N ARG A 218 7.14 7.99 8.27
CA ARG A 218 6.23 8.05 9.43
C ARG A 218 4.81 7.61 9.10
N PHE A 219 4.28 7.98 7.92
CA PHE A 219 2.90 7.63 7.52
C PHE A 219 2.70 6.11 7.45
N ASP A 220 3.67 5.41 6.86
CA ASP A 220 3.64 3.96 6.70
C ASP A 220 3.80 3.25 8.05
N LYS A 221 4.67 3.78 8.91
CA LYS A 221 4.86 3.28 10.28
C LYS A 221 3.61 3.45 11.12
N ILE A 222 2.99 4.64 11.08
CA ILE A 222 1.71 4.92 11.75
C ILE A 222 0.64 3.95 11.24
N SER A 223 0.57 3.75 9.92
CA SER A 223 -0.39 2.83 9.30
C SER A 223 -0.24 1.41 9.84
N ASN A 224 0.99 0.90 9.90
CA ASN A 224 1.29 -0.40 10.46
C ASN A 224 0.93 -0.48 11.96
N ILE A 225 1.37 0.50 12.77
CA ILE A 225 1.10 0.54 14.23
C ILE A 225 -0.40 0.52 14.51
N ILE A 226 -1.17 1.42 13.87
CA ILE A 226 -2.60 1.53 14.12
C ILE A 226 -3.35 0.29 13.60
N LYS A 227 -2.92 -0.29 12.49
CA LYS A 227 -3.50 -1.56 12.02
C LYS A 227 -3.28 -2.68 13.04
N GLN A 228 -2.05 -2.86 13.55
CA GLN A 228 -1.77 -3.86 14.59
C GLN A 228 -2.57 -3.61 15.88
N PHE A 229 -2.72 -2.34 16.26
CA PHE A 229 -3.55 -1.96 17.40
C PHE A 229 -5.04 -2.31 17.17
N LYS A 230 -5.60 -1.97 16.01
CA LYS A 230 -6.96 -2.36 15.59
C LYS A 230 -7.20 -3.85 15.66
N LEU A 231 -6.25 -4.66 15.19
CA LEU A 231 -6.33 -6.12 15.25
C LEU A 231 -6.32 -6.61 16.71
N SER A 232 -5.56 -5.95 17.58
CA SER A 232 -5.51 -6.26 19.00
C SER A 232 -6.82 -5.90 19.71
N CYS A 233 -7.42 -4.74 19.41
CA CYS A 233 -8.76 -4.38 19.90
C CYS A 233 -9.82 -5.40 19.46
N SER A 234 -9.78 -5.82 18.20
CA SER A 234 -10.76 -6.78 17.65
C SER A 234 -10.70 -8.13 18.36
N LYS A 235 -9.50 -8.57 18.77
CA LYS A 235 -9.32 -9.82 19.55
C LYS A 235 -9.95 -9.78 20.94
N VAL A 236 -10.08 -8.59 21.54
CA VAL A 236 -10.75 -8.40 22.83
C VAL A 236 -12.22 -7.99 22.67
N GLY A 237 -12.77 -8.06 21.45
CA GLY A 237 -14.17 -7.74 21.16
C GLY A 237 -14.50 -6.24 21.15
N ALA A 238 -13.49 -5.37 21.07
CA ALA A 238 -13.65 -3.93 21.02
C ALA A 238 -13.28 -3.36 19.65
N ASN A 239 -13.92 -2.25 19.28
CA ASN A 239 -13.60 -1.52 18.06
C ASN A 239 -12.75 -0.29 18.38
N PHE A 240 -11.79 -0.02 17.50
CA PHE A 240 -10.99 1.20 17.57
C PHE A 240 -11.82 2.43 17.21
N SER A 241 -11.94 3.39 18.13
CA SER A 241 -12.62 4.67 17.90
C SER A 241 -11.63 5.80 17.69
N ALA A 242 -10.83 6.14 18.69
CA ALA A 242 -9.91 7.27 18.66
C ALA A 242 -8.66 7.02 19.52
N ILE A 243 -7.60 7.78 19.26
CA ILE A 243 -6.40 7.89 20.10
C ILE A 243 -6.09 9.36 20.31
N GLU A 244 -5.82 9.72 21.56
CA GLU A 244 -5.18 10.99 21.95
C GLU A 244 -3.81 10.67 22.55
N LEU A 245 -2.76 11.27 21.98
CA LEU A 245 -1.39 11.18 22.46
C LEU A 245 -0.90 12.58 22.80
N LYS A 246 -0.41 12.76 24.02
CA LYS A 246 0.15 14.02 24.50
C LYS A 246 1.50 13.78 25.15
N ASN A 247 2.45 14.65 24.83
CA ASN A 247 3.70 14.75 25.56
C ASN A 247 4.09 16.23 25.73
N GLN A 248 5.31 16.48 26.21
CA GLN A 248 5.81 17.84 26.45
C GLN A 248 6.13 18.64 25.17
N HIS A 249 6.11 17.99 24.00
CA HIS A 249 6.56 18.54 22.72
C HIS A 249 5.45 18.63 21.67
N PHE A 250 4.46 17.74 21.72
CA PHE A 250 3.36 17.71 20.77
C PHE A 250 2.11 17.00 21.34
N SER A 251 0.98 17.29 20.70
CA SER A 251 -0.27 16.55 20.81
C SER A 251 -0.61 15.92 19.46
N ALA A 252 -1.02 14.66 19.45
CA ALA A 252 -1.53 13.99 18.26
C ALA A 252 -2.89 13.34 18.54
N PHE A 253 -3.82 13.54 17.61
CA PHE A 253 -5.18 13.03 17.68
C PHE A 253 -5.44 12.18 16.46
N ILE A 254 -5.97 10.97 16.65
CA ILE A 254 -6.45 10.10 15.57
C ILE A 254 -7.91 9.83 15.87
N ASP A 255 -8.80 10.24 14.97
CA ASP A 255 -10.24 10.01 15.14
C ASP A 255 -10.93 9.72 13.80
N VAL A 256 -12.12 9.16 13.87
CA VAL A 256 -13.00 8.97 12.72
C VAL A 256 -13.38 10.34 12.17
N PHE A 257 -13.06 10.58 10.90
CA PHE A 257 -13.39 11.84 10.23
C PHE A 257 -14.64 11.72 9.39
N THR A 258 -14.75 10.64 8.61
CA THR A 258 -15.97 10.30 7.86
C THR A 258 -16.32 8.84 8.07
N SER A 259 -17.43 8.38 7.48
CA SER A 259 -17.76 6.95 7.48
C SER A 259 -16.65 6.07 6.89
N ASN A 260 -15.79 6.63 6.03
CA ASN A 260 -14.77 5.91 5.25
C ASN A 260 -13.33 6.35 5.54
N THR A 261 -13.11 7.31 6.45
CA THR A 261 -11.76 7.83 6.73
C THR A 261 -11.51 8.09 8.21
N TYR A 262 -10.25 7.92 8.61
CA TYR A 262 -9.68 8.49 9.83
C TYR A 262 -8.87 9.73 9.47
N VAL A 263 -8.85 10.70 10.37
CA VAL A 263 -7.91 11.82 10.31
C VAL A 263 -6.95 11.73 11.48
N MET A 264 -5.68 12.04 11.22
CA MET A 264 -4.68 12.28 12.23
C MET A 264 -4.26 13.74 12.18
N VAL A 265 -4.23 14.41 13.33
CA VAL A 265 -3.78 15.80 13.45
C VAL A 265 -2.67 15.88 14.48
N ILE A 266 -1.57 16.54 14.12
CA ILE A 266 -0.40 16.77 14.96
C ILE A 266 -0.24 18.27 15.19
N MET A 267 0.00 18.65 16.45
CA MET A 267 0.23 20.05 16.82
C MET A 267 1.37 20.14 17.84
N SER A 268 2.27 21.11 17.67
CA SER A 268 3.38 21.38 18.60
C SER A 268 2.92 21.99 19.93
N ASP A 269 1.70 22.53 20.01
CA ASP A 269 1.16 23.07 21.26
C ASP A 269 0.54 21.95 22.12
N PRO A 270 1.16 21.58 23.27
CA PRO A 270 0.66 20.53 24.15
C PRO A 270 -0.56 20.97 24.98
N SER A 271 -0.87 22.27 25.02
CA SER A 271 -1.99 22.83 25.78
C SER A 271 -3.34 22.65 25.06
N ILE A 272 -3.33 22.39 23.76
CA ILE A 272 -4.54 22.18 22.97
C ILE A 272 -5.07 20.77 23.24
N GLY A 273 -6.27 20.71 23.84
CA GLY A 273 -6.98 19.45 24.08
C GLY A 273 -7.97 19.08 22.97
N MET A 274 -8.44 17.83 23.02
CA MET A 274 -9.41 17.25 22.08
C MET A 274 -10.71 18.06 21.97
N SER A 275 -11.04 18.88 22.98
CA SER A 275 -12.20 19.78 22.97
C SER A 275 -12.14 20.86 21.88
N ARG A 276 -10.96 21.42 21.58
CA ARG A 276 -10.78 22.38 20.46
C ARG A 276 -10.87 21.69 19.10
N PHE A 277 -10.32 20.48 19.02
CA PHE A 277 -10.39 19.64 17.82
C PHE A 277 -11.83 19.23 17.48
N ASN A 278 -12.57 18.70 18.46
CA ASN A 278 -13.98 18.32 18.28
C ASN A 278 -14.87 19.53 18.00
N ALA A 279 -14.59 20.70 18.59
CA ALA A 279 -15.33 21.92 18.30
C ALA A 279 -15.15 22.39 16.84
N CYS A 280 -13.97 22.20 16.25
CA CYS A 280 -13.72 22.53 14.84
C CYS A 280 -14.32 21.51 13.88
N LEU A 281 -14.33 20.22 14.25
CA LEU A 281 -14.93 19.15 13.42
C LEU A 281 -16.47 19.16 13.43
N LEU A 282 -17.10 19.57 14.54
CA LEU A 282 -18.56 19.63 14.67
C LEU A 282 -19.22 20.85 13.99
N GLN A 283 -18.42 21.79 13.48
CA GLN A 283 -18.93 22.98 12.76
C GLN A 283 -18.97 22.82 11.23
N GLN A 284 -18.66 21.64 10.69
CA GLN A 284 -18.79 21.30 9.27
C GLN A 284 -19.83 20.19 9.07
#